data_AF-A0A524NI19-F1
#
_entry.id   AF-A0A524NI19-F1
#
_cell.length_a   1.000
_cell.length_b   1.000
_cell.length_c   1.000
_cell.angle_alpha   90.00
_cell.angle_beta   90.00
_cell.angle_gamma   90.00
#
_symmetry.space_group_name_H-M   'P 1'
#
loop_
_entity.id
_entity.type
_entity.pdbx_description
1 polymer ?
#
loop_
_entity_poly.entity_id
_entity_poly.type
_entity_poly.pdbx_seq_one_letter_code
_entity_poly.pdbx_strand_id
1 'polypeptide(L)'
;DLGVDVNEDSFNQALSENPGAIVGLSALLTTTMANMEGIVTKIKEVHPGTKVLVGGAPLDDDFRSKIGADFYSPDPRGAVEYLKELAV
;
A
#
# COMPACT_ATOMS: atom_id res chain seq x y z
N ASP A 1 8.96 -8.47 4.74
CA ASP A 1 7.72 -8.33 5.52
C ASP A 1 7.98 -7.31 6.62
N LEU A 2 7.16 -6.28 6.75
CA LEU A 2 7.34 -5.24 7.78
C LEU A 2 6.47 -5.50 9.02
N GLY A 3 5.57 -6.48 8.98
CA GLY A 3 4.68 -6.83 10.08
C GLY A 3 3.46 -5.93 10.21
N VAL A 4 3.00 -5.75 11.45
CA VAL A 4 1.83 -4.94 11.81
C VAL A 4 2.26 -3.70 12.59
N ASP A 5 1.43 -2.65 12.59
CA ASP A 5 1.71 -1.38 13.30
C ASP A 5 2.98 -0.68 12.78
N VAL A 6 3.13 -0.66 11.46
CA VAL A 6 4.31 -0.11 10.76
C VAL A 6 4.07 1.37 10.44
N ASN A 7 5.03 2.22 10.78
CA ASN A 7 4.99 3.66 10.48
C ASN A 7 5.62 4.00 9.11
N GLU A 8 5.44 5.24 8.67
CA GLU A 8 5.94 5.74 7.38
C GLU A 8 7.48 5.64 7.24
N ASP A 9 8.23 5.85 8.33
CA ASP A 9 9.70 5.77 8.32
C ASP A 9 10.18 4.36 7.97
N SER A 10 9.52 3.33 8.50
CA SER A 10 9.86 1.93 8.21
C SER A 10 9.65 1.61 6.72
N PHE A 11 8.60 2.15 6.11
CA PHE A 11 8.38 2.00 4.66
C PHE A 11 9.44 2.72 3.84
N ASN A 12 9.79 3.96 4.20
CA ASN A 12 10.82 4.73 3.50
C ASN A 12 12.18 4.05 3.57
N GLN A 13 12.55 3.52 4.74
CA GLN A 13 13.79 2.77 4.89
C GLN A 13 13.77 1.50 4.04
N ALA A 14 12.70 0.71 4.12
CA ALA A 14 12.57 -0.53 3.35
C ALA A 14 12.61 -0.29 1.83
N LEU A 15 11.98 0.78 1.34
CA LEU A 15 11.99 1.19 -0.06
C LEU A 15 13.36 1.71 -0.50
N SER A 16 14.10 2.37 0.38
CA SER A 16 15.47 2.81 0.12
C SER A 16 16.43 1.62 0.02
N GLU A 17 16.24 0.60 0.85
CA GLU A 17 17.03 -0.64 0.81
C GLU A 17 16.62 -1.57 -0.35
N ASN A 18 15.37 -1.49 -0.81
CA ASN A 18 14.81 -2.32 -1.87
C ASN A 18 14.20 -1.47 -3.01
N PRO A 19 15.05 -0.89 -3.87
CA PRO A 19 14.57 -0.07 -4.98
C PRO A 19 13.71 -0.89 -5.94
N GLY A 20 12.52 -0.37 -6.28
CA GLY A 20 11.55 -1.05 -7.14
C GLY A 20 10.60 -2.01 -6.43
N ALA A 21 10.66 -2.11 -5.10
CA ALA A 21 9.69 -2.87 -4.33
C ALA A 21 8.28 -2.28 -4.43
N ILE A 22 7.29 -3.15 -4.28
CA ILE A 22 5.86 -2.81 -4.24
C ILE A 22 5.42 -2.79 -2.77
N VAL A 23 4.61 -1.80 -2.39
CA VAL A 23 4.09 -1.66 -1.03
C VAL A 23 2.67 -2.20 -0.97
N GLY A 24 2.43 -3.17 -0.09
CA GLY A 24 1.10 -3.65 0.24
C GLY A 24 0.67 -3.17 1.62
N LEU A 25 -0.48 -2.50 1.72
CA LEU A 25 -1.06 -2.05 2.98
C LEU A 25 -2.42 -2.72 3.20
N SER A 26 -2.66 -3.17 4.44
CA SER A 26 -3.94 -3.74 4.85
C SER A 26 -4.49 -2.99 6.05
N ALA A 27 -5.78 -2.62 6.01
CA ALA A 27 -6.47 -2.01 7.14
C ALA A 27 -7.82 -2.68 7.39
N LEU A 28 -8.08 -3.03 8.64
CA LEU A 28 -9.36 -3.65 9.06
C LEU A 28 -10.20 -2.71 9.94
N LEU A 29 -9.63 -1.60 10.39
CA LEU A 29 -10.28 -0.62 11.26
C LEU A 29 -10.31 0.75 10.59
N THR A 30 -11.33 1.56 10.86
CA THR A 30 -11.43 2.92 10.32
C THR A 30 -10.29 3.83 10.80
N THR A 31 -9.78 3.62 12.01
CA THR A 31 -8.59 4.32 12.52
C THR A 31 -7.33 3.98 11.71
N THR A 32 -7.18 2.70 11.31
CA THR A 32 -6.06 2.27 10.47
C THR A 32 -6.16 2.79 9.03
N MET A 33 -7.37 3.08 8.54
CA MET A 33 -7.56 3.71 7.22
C MET A 33 -7.00 5.13 7.17
N ALA A 34 -7.23 5.95 8.20
CA ALA A 34 -6.69 7.31 8.26
C ALA A 34 -5.15 7.30 8.28
N ASN A 35 -4.54 6.36 9.01
CA ASN A 35 -3.09 6.19 9.03
C ASN A 35 -2.53 5.74 7.67
N MET A 36 -3.25 4.84 6.98
CA MET A 36 -2.90 4.38 5.64
C MET A 36 -2.81 5.54 4.63
N GLU A 37 -3.76 6.48 4.66
CA GLU A 37 -3.74 7.67 3.77
C GLU A 37 -2.45 8.49 3.92
N GLY A 38 -2.03 8.73 5.16
CA GLY A 38 -0.78 9.44 5.46
C GLY A 38 0.46 8.71 4.93
N ILE A 39 0.52 7.39 5.17
CA ILE A 39 1.63 6.54 4.70
C ILE A 39 1.72 6.55 3.18
N VAL A 40 0.60 6.34 2.46
CA VAL A 40 0.60 6.32 0.98
C VAL A 40 1.06 7.66 0.42
N THR A 41 0.54 8.77 0.96
CA THR A 41 0.93 10.11 0.53
C THR A 41 2.44 10.32 0.69
N LYS A 42 2.99 9.96 1.85
CA LYS A 42 4.41 10.12 2.15
C LYS A 42 5.30 9.28 1.25
N ILE A 43 4.92 8.01 1.02
CA ILE A 43 5.62 7.10 0.13
C ILE A 43 5.64 7.65 -1.30
N LYS A 44 4.51 8.19 -1.78
CA LYS A 44 4.43 8.79 -3.12
C LYS A 44 5.25 10.08 -3.24
N GLU A 45 5.36 10.85 -2.17
CA GLU A 45 6.20 12.07 -2.13
C GLU A 45 7.69 11.74 -2.24
N VAL A 46 8.15 10.73 -1.50
CA VAL A 46 9.58 10.35 -1.45
C VAL A 46 9.96 9.41 -2.60
N HIS A 47 9.07 8.49 -2.93
CA HIS A 47 9.24 7.43 -3.94
C HIS A 47 8.04 7.43 -4.92
N PRO A 48 7.94 8.42 -5.81
CA PRO A 48 6.78 8.57 -6.71
C PRO A 48 6.58 7.39 -7.68
N GLY A 49 7.65 6.64 -7.97
CA GLY A 49 7.59 5.43 -8.80
C GLY A 49 7.09 4.17 -8.08
N THR A 50 6.96 4.20 -6.75
CA THR A 50 6.55 3.04 -5.96
C THR A 50 5.08 2.72 -6.21
N LYS A 51 4.82 1.45 -6.55
CA LYS A 51 3.47 0.92 -6.68
C LYS A 51 2.91 0.60 -5.30
N VAL A 52 1.71 1.11 -5.02
CA VAL A 52 1.04 0.93 -3.73
C VAL A 52 -0.26 0.16 -3.94
N LEU A 53 -0.35 -0.98 -3.27
CA LEU A 53 -1.50 -1.85 -3.21
C LEU A 53 -2.18 -1.67 -1.84
N VAL A 54 -3.51 -1.53 -1.83
CA VAL A 54 -4.29 -1.45 -0.60
C VAL A 54 -5.36 -2.54 -0.53
N GLY A 55 -5.71 -2.97 0.68
CA GLY A 55 -6.74 -3.99 0.89
C GLY A 55 -7.30 -3.96 2.32
N GLY A 56 -8.42 -4.66 2.50
CA GLY A 56 -9.08 -4.80 3.79
C GLY A 56 -10.60 -4.70 3.71
N ALA A 57 -11.28 -5.28 4.69
CA ALA A 57 -12.74 -5.38 4.70
C ALA A 57 -13.51 -4.04 4.58
N PRO A 58 -13.06 -2.91 5.17
CA PRO A 58 -13.75 -1.63 5.04
C PRO A 58 -13.25 -0.77 3.86
N LEU A 59 -12.35 -1.27 3.01
CA LEU A 59 -11.80 -0.50 1.89
C LEU A 59 -12.65 -0.70 0.63
N ASP A 60 -12.55 0.26 -0.28
CA ASP A 60 -13.16 0.21 -1.59
C ASP A 60 -12.29 0.96 -2.63
N ASP A 61 -12.68 0.90 -3.90
CA ASP A 61 -12.01 1.56 -5.01
C ASP A 61 -11.99 3.09 -4.85
N ASP A 62 -13.07 3.66 -4.30
CA ASP A 62 -13.15 5.10 -4.00
C ASP A 62 -12.06 5.52 -2.99
N PHE A 63 -11.86 4.71 -1.95
CA PHE A 63 -10.82 4.96 -0.95
C PHE A 63 -9.42 4.86 -1.57
N ARG A 64 -9.18 3.88 -2.44
CA ARG A 64 -7.92 3.78 -3.20
C ARG A 64 -7.65 5.05 -3.99
N SER A 65 -8.64 5.54 -4.74
CA SER A 65 -8.49 6.75 -5.54
C SER A 65 -8.25 7.98 -4.66
N LYS A 66 -8.89 8.05 -3.50
CA LYS A 66 -8.74 9.15 -2.54
C LYS A 66 -7.32 9.27 -2.00
N ILE A 67 -6.69 8.15 -1.67
CA ILE A 67 -5.34 8.12 -1.08
C ILE A 67 -4.21 8.04 -2.12
N GLY A 68 -4.55 7.89 -3.41
CA GLY A 68 -3.56 7.78 -4.48
C GLY A 68 -2.83 6.44 -4.55
N ALA A 69 -3.47 5.36 -4.10
CA ALA A 69 -2.95 4.01 -4.28
C ALA A 69 -3.15 3.52 -5.73
N ASP A 70 -2.27 2.64 -6.22
CA ASP A 70 -2.32 2.12 -7.59
C ASP A 70 -3.35 1.01 -7.77
N PHE A 71 -3.53 0.16 -6.76
CA PHE A 71 -4.47 -0.95 -6.82
C PHE A 71 -5.15 -1.19 -5.48
N TYR A 72 -6.36 -1.72 -5.55
CA TYR A 72 -7.17 -2.14 -4.41
C TYR A 72 -7.70 -3.51 -4.75
N SER A 73 -7.60 -4.41 -3.79
CA SER A 73 -8.19 -5.73 -3.90
C SER A 73 -9.09 -6.04 -2.70
N PRO A 74 -10.34 -6.47 -2.93
CA PRO A 74 -11.24 -6.89 -1.86
C PRO A 74 -10.83 -8.24 -1.26
N ASP A 75 -9.99 -9.01 -1.97
CA ASP A 75 -9.55 -10.33 -1.55
C ASP A 75 -8.05 -10.54 -1.82
N PRO A 76 -7.39 -11.46 -1.08
CA PRO A 76 -5.97 -11.71 -1.26
C PRO A 76 -5.60 -12.26 -2.65
N ARG A 77 -6.55 -12.88 -3.37
CA ARG A 77 -6.24 -13.51 -4.66
C ARG A 77 -6.06 -12.45 -5.74
N GLY A 78 -6.93 -11.45 -5.79
CA GLY A 78 -6.79 -10.33 -6.73
C GLY A 78 -5.49 -9.55 -6.50
N ALA A 79 -5.08 -9.38 -5.23
CA ALA A 79 -3.79 -8.79 -4.89
C ALA A 79 -2.61 -9.60 -5.46
N VAL A 80 -2.61 -10.94 -5.29
CA VAL A 80 -1.55 -11.81 -5.81
C VAL A 80 -1.52 -11.81 -7.34
N GLU A 81 -2.68 -11.80 -7.99
CA GLU A 81 -2.77 -11.78 -9.45
C GLU A 81 -2.20 -10.49 -10.03
N TYR A 82 -2.58 -9.33 -9.45
CA TYR A 82 -2.01 -8.03 -9.83
C TYR A 82 -0.49 -7.97 -9.63
N LEU A 83 0.02 -8.49 -8.50
CA LEU A 83 1.46 -8.53 -8.26
C LEU A 83 2.21 -9.41 -9.26
N LYS A 84 1.60 -10.52 -9.72
CA LYS A 84 2.18 -11.37 -10.76
C LYS A 84 2.28 -10.66 -12.10
N GLU A 85 1.28 -9.86 -12.48
CA GLU A 85 1.32 -9.08 -13.72
C GLU A 85 2.40 -8.00 -13.69
N LEU A 86 2.68 -7.43 -12.52
CA LEU A 86 3.73 -6.42 -12.35
C LEU A 86 5.15 -6.99 -12.28
N ALA A 87 5.30 -8.28 -11.96
CA ALA A 87 6.61 -8.94 -11.82
C ALA A 87 7.18 -9.46 -13.16
N VAL A 88 6.51 -9.18 -14.29
CA VAL A 88 6.88 -9.62 -15.65
C VAL A 88 7.82 -8.64 -16.33
#